data_AF-A0A349JZ84-F1
#
_entry.id   AF-A0A349JZ84-F1
#
_cell.length_a   1.000
_cell.length_b   1.000
_cell.length_c   1.000
_cell.angle_alpha   90.00
_cell.angle_beta   90.00
_cell.angle_gamma   90.00
#
_symmetry.space_group_name_H-M   'P 1'
#
loop_
_entity.id
_entity.type
_entity.pdbx_description
1 polymer ?
#
loop_
_entity_poly.entity_id
_entity_poly.type
_entity_poly.pdbx_seq_one_letter_code
_entity_poly.pdbx_strand_id
1 'polypeptide(L)'
;MSDFAKAKIVFALALVAVLFAIHSVVRDFENAGFSFFGTVLQFRMIYFLMLGLLGCVIYFYAIDFITDNPLGLAHRVGNLFYAISLLFPPVFAIVALSIKVAEGVVWISSSPLAGEISKLAIASIAAGAGLLIAKLASAHMNRRDRADNVDRLAFQSKAHLQRAEELMEVGHYDLVALEGYRCIESVLQRTLLDDNVHVSSTRANQLIPIAARVGIIPENYVGIFHELRIARNRAVHSRDEFTGKDASWFLDATRRMINAVRAARPEEQDGKFAEVASSFEEKEGHDLAHQQEGEPVPMPQN
;
A
#
# COMPACT_ATOMS: atom_id res chain seq x y z
N MET A 1 3.68 5.61 4.90
CA MET A 1 3.44 4.24 4.40
C MET A 1 1.96 3.89 4.61
N SER A 2 1.28 3.30 3.61
CA SER A 2 -0.12 2.89 3.71
C SER A 2 -0.29 1.75 4.73
N ASP A 3 -1.46 1.64 5.35
CA ASP A 3 -1.73 0.56 6.30
C ASP A 3 -1.71 -0.82 5.61
N PHE A 4 -2.09 -0.86 4.34
CA PHE A 4 -1.96 -2.06 3.51
C PHE A 4 -0.50 -2.48 3.33
N ALA A 5 0.44 -1.56 3.08
CA ALA A 5 1.86 -1.88 3.03
C ALA A 5 2.39 -2.39 4.38
N LYS A 6 1.92 -1.85 5.50
CA LYS A 6 2.35 -2.30 6.83
C LYS A 6 1.89 -3.72 7.09
N ALA A 7 0.64 -4.03 6.73
CA ALA A 7 0.10 -5.37 6.83
C ALA A 7 0.93 -6.39 6.02
N LYS A 8 1.37 -6.05 4.81
CA LYS A 8 2.24 -6.91 3.98
C LYS A 8 3.57 -7.23 4.66
N ILE A 9 4.22 -6.24 5.27
CA ILE A 9 5.49 -6.45 6.01
C ILE A 9 5.25 -7.34 7.23
N VAL A 10 4.25 -7.03 8.05
CA VAL A 10 3.93 -7.81 9.26
C VAL A 10 3.60 -9.26 8.90
N PHE A 11 2.84 -9.47 7.82
CA PHE A 11 2.54 -10.80 7.33
C PHE A 11 3.79 -11.55 6.83
N ALA A 12 4.68 -10.89 6.09
CA ALA A 12 5.94 -11.50 5.65
C ALA A 12 6.82 -11.89 6.84
N LEU A 13 6.91 -11.05 7.87
CA LEU A 13 7.61 -11.36 9.12
C LEU A 13 6.98 -12.54 9.86
N ALA A 14 5.65 -12.59 9.93
CA ALA A 14 4.93 -13.71 10.53
C ALA A 14 5.21 -15.02 9.78
N LEU A 15 5.21 -15.01 8.44
CA LEU A 15 5.58 -16.17 7.63
C LEU A 15 7.02 -16.63 7.90
N VAL A 16 7.97 -15.69 8.01
CA VAL A 16 9.35 -16.03 8.37
C VAL A 16 9.40 -16.68 9.76
N ALA A 17 8.66 -16.15 10.74
CA ALA A 17 8.57 -16.75 12.07
C ALA A 17 7.97 -18.17 12.05
N VAL A 18 6.93 -18.40 11.24
CA VAL A 18 6.36 -19.73 11.01
C VAL A 18 7.38 -20.66 10.38
N LEU A 19 8.15 -20.21 9.39
CA LEU A 19 9.23 -20.99 8.79
C LEU A 19 10.28 -21.39 9.84
N PHE A 20 10.69 -20.46 10.70
CA PHE A 20 11.60 -20.78 11.80
C PHE A 20 11.00 -21.78 12.79
N ALA A 21 9.72 -21.68 13.11
CA ALA A 21 9.05 -22.61 14.01
C ALA A 21 8.99 -24.04 13.44
N ILE A 22 8.78 -24.20 12.13
CA ILE A 22 8.76 -25.51 11.46
C ILE A 22 10.17 -26.01 11.08
N HIS A 23 11.22 -25.26 11.36
CA HIS A 23 12.58 -25.60 10.95
C HIS A 23 13.01 -26.98 11.46
N SER A 24 12.65 -27.34 12.69
CA SER A 24 12.93 -28.67 13.26
C SER A 24 12.31 -29.80 12.43
N VAL A 25 11.06 -29.64 12.03
CA VAL A 25 10.35 -30.61 11.17
C VAL A 25 11.05 -30.72 9.82
N VAL A 26 11.41 -29.60 9.20
CA VAL A 26 12.15 -29.61 7.92
C VAL A 26 13.51 -30.30 8.07
N ARG A 27 14.17 -30.14 9.22
CA ARG A 27 15.45 -30.78 9.55
C ARG A 27 15.34 -32.31 9.54
N ASP A 28 14.24 -32.83 10.09
CA ASP A 28 14.00 -34.27 10.17
C ASP A 28 13.67 -34.88 8.78
N PHE A 29 13.19 -34.07 7.83
CA PHE A 29 12.90 -34.46 6.45
C PHE A 29 13.92 -33.94 5.42
N GLU A 30 15.14 -33.58 5.84
CA GLU A 30 16.13 -32.92 4.95
C GLU A 30 16.44 -33.68 3.66
N ASN A 31 16.51 -35.01 3.77
CA ASN A 31 16.83 -35.89 2.65
C ASN A 31 15.60 -36.35 1.87
N ALA A 32 14.40 -36.10 2.41
CA ALA A 32 13.17 -36.36 1.68
C ALA A 32 13.03 -35.32 0.55
N GLY A 33 12.61 -35.78 -0.60
CA GLY A 33 12.52 -34.96 -1.79
C GLY A 33 11.91 -35.73 -2.95
N PHE A 34 11.69 -35.03 -4.04
CA PHE A 34 11.19 -35.63 -5.28
C PHE A 34 12.34 -35.70 -6.28
N SER A 35 12.54 -36.85 -6.91
CA SER A 35 13.48 -36.94 -8.03
C SER A 35 12.86 -36.23 -9.23
N PHE A 36 13.45 -35.11 -9.60
CA PHE A 36 13.05 -34.29 -10.74
C PHE A 36 14.25 -34.14 -11.66
N PHE A 37 14.18 -34.73 -12.86
CA PHE A 37 15.23 -34.60 -13.88
C PHE A 37 16.63 -35.05 -13.40
N GLY A 38 16.69 -36.19 -12.70
CA GLY A 38 17.95 -36.74 -12.15
C GLY A 38 18.52 -35.96 -10.96
N THR A 39 17.87 -34.87 -10.53
CA THR A 39 18.22 -34.11 -9.33
C THR A 39 17.15 -34.33 -8.26
N VAL A 40 17.56 -34.63 -7.03
CA VAL A 40 16.62 -34.73 -5.91
C VAL A 40 16.29 -33.33 -5.42
N LEU A 41 15.07 -32.87 -5.69
CA LEU A 41 14.56 -31.63 -5.13
C LEU A 41 14.22 -31.85 -3.65
N GLN A 42 15.18 -31.54 -2.78
CA GLN A 42 15.07 -31.69 -1.33
C GLN A 42 14.15 -30.63 -0.72
N PHE A 43 13.35 -31.01 0.29
CA PHE A 43 12.54 -30.06 1.07
C PHE A 43 13.37 -28.93 1.69
N ARG A 44 14.63 -29.22 2.03
CA ARG A 44 15.59 -28.23 2.53
C ARG A 44 15.82 -27.07 1.55
N MET A 45 15.96 -27.35 0.25
CA MET A 45 16.21 -26.31 -0.76
C MET A 45 14.99 -25.40 -0.92
N ILE A 46 13.79 -25.99 -0.88
CA ILE A 46 12.50 -25.29 -0.95
C ILE A 46 12.34 -24.37 0.26
N TYR A 47 12.65 -24.87 1.45
CA TYR A 47 12.62 -24.10 2.69
C TYR A 47 13.53 -22.86 2.61
N PHE A 48 14.80 -23.04 2.24
CA PHE A 48 15.74 -21.92 2.13
C PHE A 48 15.40 -20.95 0.99
N LEU A 49 14.86 -21.45 -0.13
CA LEU A 49 14.38 -20.58 -1.21
C LEU A 49 13.22 -19.70 -0.72
N MET A 50 12.26 -20.26 0.01
CA MET A 50 11.15 -19.51 0.56
C MET A 50 11.61 -18.46 1.58
N LEU A 51 12.55 -18.85 2.45
CA LEU A 51 13.17 -17.94 3.42
C LEU A 51 13.93 -16.80 2.72
N GLY A 52 14.67 -17.11 1.66
CA GLY A 52 15.37 -16.13 0.84
C GLY A 52 14.43 -15.17 0.12
N LEU A 53 13.35 -15.68 -0.49
CA LEU A 53 12.31 -14.88 -1.13
C LEU A 53 11.66 -13.91 -0.13
N LEU A 54 11.27 -14.40 1.04
CA LEU A 54 10.69 -13.56 2.11
C LEU A 54 11.71 -12.55 2.65
N GLY A 55 12.99 -12.92 2.77
CA GLY A 55 14.07 -12.01 3.10
C GLY A 55 14.19 -10.87 2.09
N CYS A 56 14.13 -11.18 0.79
CA CYS A 56 14.10 -10.17 -0.27
C CYS A 56 12.87 -9.24 -0.14
N VAL A 57 11.69 -9.78 0.15
CA VAL A 57 10.48 -8.97 0.39
C VAL A 57 10.72 -7.95 1.50
N ILE A 58 11.21 -8.41 2.66
CA ILE A 58 11.47 -7.55 3.82
C ILE A 58 12.51 -6.49 3.45
N TYR A 59 13.58 -6.88 2.74
CA TYR A 59 14.64 -5.95 2.32
C TYR A 59 14.11 -4.86 1.39
N PHE A 60 13.34 -5.20 0.35
CA PHE A 60 12.78 -4.22 -0.58
C PHE A 60 11.77 -3.29 0.09
N TYR A 61 10.95 -3.79 1.01
CA TYR A 61 10.06 -2.92 1.77
C TYR A 61 10.81 -2.05 2.78
N ALA A 62 11.93 -2.51 3.33
CA ALA A 62 12.79 -1.67 4.16
C ALA A 62 13.43 -0.53 3.34
N ILE A 63 13.87 -0.80 2.11
CA ILE A 63 14.34 0.25 1.19
C ILE A 63 13.20 1.22 0.87
N ASP A 64 12.00 0.71 0.59
CA ASP A 64 10.81 1.54 0.33
C ASP A 64 10.51 2.48 1.50
N PHE A 65 10.67 1.98 2.73
CA PHE A 65 10.54 2.78 3.95
C PHE A 65 11.63 3.87 4.08
N ILE A 66 12.89 3.54 3.80
CA ILE A 66 14.01 4.51 3.91
C ILE A 66 13.93 5.59 2.82
N THR A 67 13.50 5.21 1.63
CA THR A 67 13.47 6.11 0.46
C THR A 67 12.24 6.99 0.39
N ASP A 68 11.25 6.76 1.26
CA ASP A 68 10.00 7.53 1.33
C ASP A 68 9.27 7.64 -0.03
N ASN A 69 9.51 6.67 -0.92
CA ASN A 69 8.98 6.62 -2.28
C ASN A 69 8.07 5.39 -2.44
N PRO A 70 6.83 5.44 -1.91
CA PRO A 70 5.94 4.28 -1.73
C PRO A 70 5.47 3.61 -3.04
N LEU A 71 5.85 4.13 -4.20
CA LEU A 71 5.48 3.62 -5.53
C LEU A 71 6.70 3.40 -6.45
N GLY A 72 7.90 3.45 -5.86
CA GLY A 72 9.17 3.23 -6.52
C GLY A 72 9.36 1.80 -7.04
N LEU A 73 10.49 1.57 -7.72
CA LEU A 73 10.87 0.26 -8.22
C LEU A 73 11.00 -0.77 -7.08
N ALA A 74 11.52 -0.37 -5.93
CA ALA A 74 11.66 -1.23 -4.75
C ALA A 74 10.29 -1.78 -4.30
N HIS A 75 9.26 -0.93 -4.23
CA HIS A 75 7.90 -1.36 -3.88
C HIS A 75 7.34 -2.39 -4.88
N ARG A 76 7.49 -2.13 -6.18
CA ARG A 76 6.98 -3.04 -7.24
C ARG A 76 7.68 -4.39 -7.22
N VAL A 77 9.00 -4.37 -7.05
CA VAL A 77 9.83 -5.58 -6.96
C VAL A 77 9.49 -6.34 -5.66
N GLY A 78 9.33 -5.63 -4.54
CA GLY A 78 8.86 -6.20 -3.27
C GLY A 78 7.49 -6.87 -3.39
N ASN A 79 6.51 -6.22 -4.03
CA ASN A 79 5.19 -6.78 -4.31
C ASN A 79 5.26 -8.04 -5.20
N LEU A 80 6.20 -8.09 -6.15
CA LEU A 80 6.42 -9.28 -6.99
C LEU A 80 6.99 -10.44 -6.17
N PHE A 81 8.05 -10.21 -5.40
CA PHE A 81 8.62 -11.24 -4.52
C PHE A 81 7.61 -11.73 -3.49
N TYR A 82 6.79 -10.81 -2.96
CA TYR A 82 5.72 -11.14 -2.02
C TYR A 82 4.69 -12.07 -2.67
N ALA A 83 4.20 -11.73 -3.87
CA ALA A 83 3.26 -12.57 -4.60
C ALA A 83 3.86 -13.95 -4.94
N ILE A 84 5.13 -13.99 -5.36
CA ILE A 84 5.84 -15.25 -5.61
C ILE A 84 5.92 -16.08 -4.33
N SER A 85 6.30 -15.47 -3.20
CA SER A 85 6.44 -16.20 -1.92
C SER A 85 5.11 -16.79 -1.43
N LEU A 86 4.00 -16.09 -1.66
CA LEU A 86 2.66 -16.56 -1.30
C LEU A 86 2.19 -17.70 -2.20
N LEU A 87 2.50 -17.62 -3.50
CA LEU A 87 2.11 -18.63 -4.49
C LEU A 87 3.05 -19.84 -4.52
N PHE A 88 4.23 -19.73 -3.91
CA PHE A 88 5.23 -20.78 -3.96
C PHE A 88 4.76 -22.10 -3.30
N PRO A 89 4.19 -22.11 -2.08
CA PRO A 89 3.63 -23.34 -1.48
C PRO A 89 2.55 -24.04 -2.33
N PRO A 90 1.49 -23.36 -2.83
CA PRO A 90 0.48 -24.04 -3.64
C PRO A 90 1.01 -24.50 -5.00
N VAL A 91 1.87 -23.71 -5.66
CA VAL A 91 2.52 -24.13 -6.92
C VAL A 91 3.38 -25.37 -6.68
N PHE A 92 4.14 -25.40 -5.58
CA PHE A 92 4.94 -26.57 -5.22
C PHE A 92 4.06 -27.80 -4.96
N ALA A 93 2.94 -27.64 -4.23
CA ALA A 93 2.01 -28.74 -3.97
C ALA A 93 1.44 -29.32 -5.27
N ILE A 94 1.07 -28.48 -6.24
CA ILE A 94 0.60 -28.91 -7.57
C ILE A 94 1.70 -29.68 -8.30
N VAL A 95 2.93 -29.19 -8.30
CA VAL A 95 4.07 -29.87 -8.93
C VAL A 95 4.32 -31.23 -8.26
N ALA A 96 4.35 -31.27 -6.93
CA ALA A 96 4.55 -32.53 -6.18
C ALA A 96 3.44 -33.54 -6.48
N LEU A 97 2.17 -33.11 -6.51
CA LEU A 97 1.04 -33.96 -6.88
C LEU A 97 1.17 -34.47 -8.32
N SER A 98 1.58 -33.59 -9.25
CA SER A 98 1.75 -33.97 -10.66
C SER A 98 2.85 -35.01 -10.86
N ILE A 99 3.93 -34.94 -10.07
CA ILE A 99 5.00 -35.95 -10.10
C ILE A 99 4.44 -37.30 -9.66
N LYS A 100 3.60 -37.33 -8.62
CA LYS A 100 2.95 -38.57 -8.16
C LYS A 100 1.96 -39.13 -9.19
N VAL A 101 1.21 -38.28 -9.89
CA VAL A 101 0.35 -38.69 -10.99
C VAL A 101 1.18 -39.26 -12.15
N ALA A 102 2.29 -38.58 -12.52
CA ALA A 102 3.17 -39.04 -13.59
C ALA A 102 3.85 -40.39 -13.26
N GLU A 103 4.25 -40.61 -12.01
CA GLU A 103 4.74 -41.92 -11.54
C GLU A 103 3.67 -43.02 -11.74
N GLY A 104 2.40 -42.72 -11.46
CA GLY A 104 1.28 -43.63 -11.73
C GLY A 104 1.04 -43.89 -13.22
N VAL A 105 1.25 -42.90 -14.09
CA VAL A 105 1.12 -43.06 -15.55
C VAL A 105 2.27 -43.90 -16.12
N VAL A 106 3.50 -43.76 -15.62
CA VAL A 106 4.64 -44.59 -16.03
C VAL A 106 4.40 -46.06 -15.72
N TRP A 107 3.77 -46.37 -14.58
CA TRP A 107 3.37 -47.72 -14.22
C TRP A 107 2.41 -48.34 -15.26
N ILE A 108 1.53 -47.53 -15.87
CA ILE A 108 0.57 -47.97 -16.89
C ILE A 108 1.22 -48.01 -18.29
N SER A 109 2.07 -47.04 -18.61
CA SER A 109 2.58 -46.80 -19.97
C SER A 109 3.86 -47.57 -20.30
N SER A 110 4.58 -48.12 -19.31
CA SER A 110 5.85 -48.88 -19.47
C SER A 110 6.97 -48.14 -20.23
N SER A 111 6.81 -46.84 -20.54
CA SER A 111 7.80 -46.01 -21.22
C SER A 111 8.37 -44.96 -20.26
N PRO A 112 9.65 -45.06 -19.87
CA PRO A 112 10.30 -44.09 -18.98
C PRO A 112 10.37 -42.67 -19.58
N LEU A 113 10.52 -42.57 -20.91
CA LEU A 113 10.61 -41.29 -21.63
C LEU A 113 9.29 -40.50 -21.56
N ALA A 114 8.14 -41.18 -21.64
CA ALA A 114 6.84 -40.53 -21.54
C ALA A 114 6.62 -39.89 -20.16
N GLY A 115 7.11 -40.54 -19.10
CA GLY A 115 7.07 -40.02 -17.74
C GLY A 115 7.87 -38.73 -17.55
N GLU A 116 9.11 -38.71 -18.02
CA GLU A 116 9.99 -37.54 -17.88
C GLU A 116 9.50 -36.33 -18.71
N ILE A 117 9.01 -36.57 -19.94
CA ILE A 117 8.42 -35.51 -20.77
C ILE A 117 7.16 -34.93 -20.10
N SER A 118 6.31 -35.79 -19.52
CA SER A 118 5.12 -35.34 -18.79
C SER A 118 5.48 -34.52 -17.55
N LYS A 119 6.49 -34.92 -16.78
CA LYS A 119 6.97 -34.17 -15.62
C LYS A 119 7.47 -32.77 -16.03
N LEU A 120 8.26 -32.68 -17.11
CA LEU A 120 8.77 -31.41 -17.62
C LEU A 120 7.65 -30.50 -18.13
N ALA A 121 6.70 -31.06 -18.88
CA ALA A 121 5.56 -30.32 -19.41
C ALA A 121 4.70 -29.74 -18.27
N ILE A 122 4.35 -30.55 -17.26
CA ILE A 122 3.50 -30.08 -16.17
C ILE A 122 4.24 -29.09 -15.27
N ALA A 123 5.52 -29.33 -14.95
CA ALA A 123 6.31 -28.41 -14.12
C ALA A 123 6.51 -27.05 -14.80
N SER A 124 6.78 -27.03 -16.11
CA SER A 124 6.92 -25.77 -16.87
C SER A 124 5.60 -25.01 -16.98
N ILE A 125 4.48 -25.71 -17.19
CA ILE A 125 3.14 -25.10 -17.18
C ILE A 125 2.83 -24.54 -15.79
N ALA A 126 3.07 -25.30 -14.72
CA ALA A 126 2.80 -24.86 -13.35
C ALA A 126 3.67 -23.65 -12.96
N ALA A 127 4.96 -23.66 -13.31
CA ALA A 127 5.85 -22.53 -13.07
C ALA A 127 5.45 -21.29 -13.89
N GLY A 128 5.13 -21.47 -15.18
CA GLY A 128 4.70 -20.39 -16.06
C GLY A 128 3.38 -19.77 -15.63
N ALA A 129 2.38 -20.59 -15.31
CA ALA A 129 1.10 -20.14 -14.77
C ALA A 129 1.29 -19.45 -13.41
N GLY A 130 2.10 -20.02 -12.52
CA GLY A 130 2.41 -19.42 -11.22
C GLY A 130 3.04 -18.03 -11.36
N LEU A 131 4.00 -17.87 -12.28
CA LEU A 131 4.63 -16.58 -12.54
C LEU A 131 3.66 -15.56 -13.14
N LEU A 132 2.79 -15.99 -14.06
CA LEU A 132 1.73 -15.13 -14.62
C LEU A 132 0.75 -14.67 -13.55
N ILE A 133 0.27 -15.58 -12.69
CA ILE A 133 -0.61 -15.25 -11.58
C ILE A 133 0.10 -14.31 -10.61
N ALA A 134 1.37 -14.56 -10.29
CA ALA A 134 2.17 -13.68 -9.42
C ALA A 134 2.30 -12.26 -10.01
N LYS A 135 2.53 -12.15 -11.32
CA LYS A 135 2.59 -10.87 -12.04
C LYS A 135 1.24 -10.14 -12.00
N LEU A 136 0.14 -10.84 -12.23
CA LEU A 136 -1.21 -10.27 -12.18
C LEU A 136 -1.58 -9.83 -10.76
N ALA A 137 -1.30 -10.66 -9.76
CA ALA A 137 -1.51 -10.33 -8.35
C ALA A 137 -0.68 -9.11 -7.92
N SER A 138 0.60 -9.07 -8.30
CA SER A 138 1.48 -7.91 -8.07
C SER A 138 0.94 -6.65 -8.74
N ALA A 139 0.48 -6.74 -10.00
CA ALA A 139 -0.12 -5.62 -10.71
C ALA A 139 -1.40 -5.12 -10.04
N HIS A 140 -2.25 -6.03 -9.57
CA HIS A 140 -3.47 -5.70 -8.83
C HIS A 140 -3.14 -5.00 -7.50
N MET A 141 -2.19 -5.53 -6.74
CA MET A 141 -1.72 -4.92 -5.49
C MET A 141 -1.15 -3.52 -5.73
N ASN A 142 -0.31 -3.33 -6.76
CA ASN A 142 0.23 -2.02 -7.12
C ASN A 142 -0.86 -0.99 -7.46
N ARG A 143 -1.95 -1.43 -8.10
CA ARG A 143 -3.10 -0.55 -8.39
C ARG A 143 -3.84 -0.16 -7.11
N ARG A 144 -4.05 -1.12 -6.19
CA ARG A 144 -4.69 -0.87 -4.91
C ARG A 144 -3.86 0.05 -4.01
N ASP A 145 -2.56 -0.23 -3.88
CA ASP A 145 -1.61 0.62 -3.15
C ASP A 145 -1.60 2.07 -3.68
N ARG A 146 -1.77 2.23 -4.99
CA ARG A 146 -1.88 3.54 -5.61
C ARG A 146 -3.19 4.25 -5.28
N ALA A 147 -4.32 3.56 -5.37
CA ALA A 147 -5.63 4.11 -4.99
C ALA A 147 -5.60 4.58 -3.52
N ASP A 148 -5.11 3.74 -2.60
CA ASP A 148 -4.98 4.09 -1.18
C ASP A 148 -4.08 5.32 -0.97
N ASN A 149 -3.01 5.47 -1.76
CA ASN A 149 -2.16 6.65 -1.71
C ASN A 149 -2.85 7.91 -2.23
N VAL A 150 -3.63 7.81 -3.31
CA VAL A 150 -4.43 8.92 -3.85
C VAL A 150 -5.44 9.41 -2.81
N ASP A 151 -6.17 8.48 -2.17
CA ASP A 151 -7.16 8.80 -1.14
C ASP A 151 -6.50 9.41 0.11
N ARG A 152 -5.38 8.85 0.54
CA ARG A 152 -4.59 9.38 1.66
C ARG A 152 -4.13 10.81 1.38
N LEU A 153 -3.62 11.09 0.18
CA LEU A 153 -3.19 12.44 -0.21
C LEU A 153 -4.38 13.40 -0.33
N ALA A 154 -5.55 12.92 -0.76
CA ALA A 154 -6.77 13.72 -0.77
C ALA A 154 -7.16 14.15 0.65
N PHE A 155 -7.18 13.21 1.60
CA PHE A 155 -7.46 13.51 3.00
C PHE A 155 -6.43 14.47 3.61
N GLN A 156 -5.13 14.23 3.37
CA GLN A 156 -4.06 15.10 3.84
C GLN A 156 -4.18 16.52 3.28
N SER A 157 -4.48 16.67 1.98
CA SER A 157 -4.65 17.99 1.38
C SER A 157 -5.78 18.79 2.05
N LYS A 158 -6.92 18.16 2.34
CA LYS A 158 -8.04 18.80 3.05
C LYS A 158 -7.62 19.19 4.48
N ALA A 159 -6.98 18.28 5.20
CA ALA A 159 -6.51 18.54 6.57
C ALA A 159 -5.44 19.64 6.65
N HIS A 160 -4.58 19.77 5.64
CA HIS A 160 -3.60 20.87 5.56
C HIS A 160 -4.28 22.21 5.27
N LEU A 161 -5.27 22.25 4.38
CA LEU A 161 -6.02 23.47 4.09
C LEU A 161 -6.81 23.95 5.32
N GLN A 162 -7.53 23.05 5.97
CA GLN A 162 -8.30 23.37 7.18
C GLN A 162 -7.39 23.89 8.30
N ARG A 163 -6.24 23.25 8.53
CA ARG A 163 -5.26 23.75 9.51
C ARG A 163 -4.71 25.12 9.15
N ALA A 164 -4.47 25.39 7.87
CA ALA A 164 -4.04 26.72 7.42
C ALA A 164 -5.12 27.79 7.68
N GLU A 165 -6.40 27.44 7.56
CA GLU A 165 -7.53 28.31 7.92
C GLU A 165 -7.60 28.56 9.43
N GLU A 166 -7.50 27.51 10.25
CA GLU A 166 -7.47 27.64 11.72
C GLU A 166 -6.28 28.49 12.19
N LEU A 167 -5.09 28.30 11.61
CA LEU A 167 -3.89 29.09 11.93
C LEU A 167 -4.05 30.57 11.56
N MET A 168 -4.80 30.86 10.50
CA MET A 168 -5.13 32.22 10.10
C MET A 168 -6.04 32.90 11.14
N GLU A 169 -7.02 32.16 11.69
CA GLU A 169 -7.94 32.67 12.72
C GLU A 169 -7.22 32.93 14.05
N VAL A 170 -6.28 32.07 14.43
CA VAL A 170 -5.50 32.19 15.68
C VAL A 170 -4.37 33.22 15.55
N GLY A 171 -4.06 33.70 14.35
CA GLY A 171 -3.05 34.74 14.09
C GLY A 171 -1.62 34.20 13.90
N HIS A 172 -1.44 32.90 13.69
CA HIS A 172 -0.15 32.27 13.39
C HIS A 172 0.16 32.29 11.89
N TYR A 173 0.37 33.50 11.37
CA TYR A 173 0.46 33.79 9.93
C TYR A 173 1.62 33.10 9.21
N ASP A 174 2.77 32.96 9.86
CA ASP A 174 3.95 32.25 9.35
C ASP A 174 3.66 30.76 9.10
N LEU A 175 2.91 30.12 9.99
CA LEU A 175 2.52 28.72 9.87
C LEU A 175 1.46 28.49 8.78
N VAL A 176 0.64 29.50 8.44
CA VAL A 176 -0.31 29.44 7.31
C VAL A 176 0.44 29.15 6.00
N ALA A 177 1.59 29.80 5.78
CA ALA A 177 2.38 29.60 4.57
C ALA A 177 2.96 28.17 4.48
N LEU A 178 3.34 27.58 5.62
CA LEU A 178 3.83 26.20 5.70
C LEU A 178 2.73 25.17 5.39
N GLU A 179 1.58 25.27 6.06
CA GLU A 179 0.48 24.33 5.89
C GLU A 179 -0.20 24.48 4.53
N GLY A 180 -0.38 25.71 4.03
CA GLY A 180 -0.88 25.97 2.68
C GLY A 180 0.03 25.34 1.61
N TYR A 181 1.35 25.45 1.77
CA TYR A 181 2.30 24.84 0.84
C TYR A 181 2.28 23.30 0.89
N ARG A 182 2.11 22.70 2.07
CA ARG A 182 1.91 21.23 2.22
C ARG A 182 0.62 20.75 1.56
N CYS A 183 -0.44 21.57 1.59
CA CYS A 183 -1.66 21.29 0.86
C CYS A 183 -1.39 21.20 -0.65
N ILE A 184 -0.69 22.20 -1.20
CA ILE A 184 -0.32 22.24 -2.62
C ILE A 184 0.54 21.03 -3.01
N GLU A 185 1.54 20.68 -2.19
CA GLU A 185 2.37 19.48 -2.39
C GLU A 185 1.52 18.21 -2.48
N SER A 186 0.58 18.05 -1.55
CA SER A 186 -0.31 16.89 -1.51
C SER A 186 -1.22 16.81 -2.74
N VAL A 187 -1.77 17.94 -3.19
CA VAL A 187 -2.61 18.02 -4.39
C VAL A 187 -1.83 17.71 -5.66
N LEU A 188 -0.62 18.27 -5.81
CA LEU A 188 0.22 17.98 -6.97
C LEU A 188 0.68 16.52 -7.00
N GLN A 189 1.11 15.97 -5.87
CA GLN A 189 1.47 14.55 -5.77
C GLN A 189 0.30 13.67 -6.13
N ARG A 190 -0.89 13.93 -5.57
CA ARG A 190 -2.11 13.20 -5.88
C ARG A 190 -2.39 13.20 -7.37
N THR A 191 -2.35 14.38 -8.00
CA THR A 191 -2.72 14.56 -9.41
C THR A 191 -1.70 13.87 -10.33
N LEU A 192 -0.41 14.01 -10.05
CA LEU A 192 0.65 13.31 -10.78
C LEU A 192 0.54 11.79 -10.65
N LEU A 193 0.25 11.31 -9.44
CA LEU A 193 0.02 9.89 -9.21
C LEU A 193 -1.20 9.39 -9.95
N ASP A 194 -2.27 10.16 -10.00
CA ASP A 194 -3.49 9.75 -10.67
C ASP A 194 -3.31 9.71 -12.21
N ASP A 195 -2.53 10.63 -12.78
CA ASP A 195 -2.19 10.69 -14.22
C ASP A 195 -1.13 9.67 -14.68
N ASN A 196 -0.80 8.65 -13.87
CA ASN A 196 0.24 7.65 -14.13
C ASN A 196 1.67 8.21 -14.26
N VAL A 197 1.91 9.45 -13.79
CA VAL A 197 3.24 10.05 -13.84
C VAL A 197 4.05 9.54 -12.66
N HIS A 198 5.15 8.84 -12.96
CA HIS A 198 6.05 8.41 -11.90
C HIS A 198 6.89 9.59 -11.40
N VAL A 199 6.71 9.95 -10.14
CA VAL A 199 7.53 10.95 -9.48
C VAL A 199 8.46 10.24 -8.50
N SER A 200 9.77 10.40 -8.69
CA SER A 200 10.78 9.78 -7.84
C SER A 200 10.97 10.49 -6.49
N SER A 201 10.37 11.67 -6.31
CA SER A 201 10.52 12.50 -5.13
C SER A 201 9.21 13.15 -4.69
N THR A 202 9.02 13.23 -3.38
CA THR A 202 7.95 13.97 -2.72
C THR A 202 8.26 15.46 -2.58
N ARG A 203 9.46 15.93 -2.97
CA ARG A 203 9.87 17.33 -2.79
C ARG A 203 9.17 18.28 -3.77
N ALA A 204 8.55 19.35 -3.27
CA ALA A 204 7.89 20.39 -4.08
C ALA A 204 8.72 20.92 -5.25
N ASN A 205 10.03 21.13 -5.02
CA ASN A 205 10.94 21.69 -6.02
C ASN A 205 11.02 20.84 -7.29
N GLN A 206 10.70 19.55 -7.19
CA GLN A 206 10.66 18.63 -8.32
C GLN A 206 9.23 18.43 -8.83
N LEU A 207 8.23 18.48 -7.94
CA LEU A 207 6.82 18.32 -8.31
C LEU A 207 6.32 19.42 -9.25
N ILE A 208 6.66 20.68 -8.99
CA ILE A 208 6.13 21.82 -9.77
C ILE A 208 6.61 21.78 -11.23
N PRO A 209 7.92 21.64 -11.54
CA PRO A 209 8.37 21.54 -12.92
C PRO A 209 7.82 20.32 -13.68
N ILE A 210 7.63 19.20 -12.98
CA ILE A 210 7.05 17.98 -13.57
C ILE A 210 5.57 18.21 -13.88
N ALA A 211 4.80 18.75 -12.92
CA ALA A 211 3.38 19.04 -13.10
C ALA A 211 3.13 20.08 -14.20
N ALA A 212 3.97 21.11 -14.31
CA ALA A 212 3.90 22.08 -15.40
C ALA A 212 4.20 21.42 -16.76
N ARG A 213 5.24 20.57 -16.85
CA ARG A 213 5.61 19.88 -18.10
C ARG A 213 4.51 18.95 -18.62
N VAL A 214 3.79 18.29 -17.72
CA VAL A 214 2.70 17.37 -18.08
C VAL A 214 1.37 18.11 -18.30
N GLY A 215 1.33 19.42 -18.07
CA GLY A 215 0.15 20.25 -18.29
C GLY A 215 -0.88 20.23 -17.16
N ILE A 216 -0.52 19.69 -15.98
CA ILE A 216 -1.37 19.70 -14.78
C ILE A 216 -1.50 21.12 -14.21
N ILE A 217 -0.41 21.89 -14.29
CA ILE A 217 -0.42 23.31 -13.93
C ILE A 217 -0.52 24.11 -15.22
N PRO A 218 -1.59 24.91 -15.42
CA PRO A 218 -1.68 25.78 -16.58
C PRO A 218 -0.56 26.84 -16.56
N GLU A 219 0.00 27.19 -17.72
CA GLU A 219 1.20 28.05 -17.83
C GLU A 219 1.05 29.40 -17.12
N ASN A 220 -0.16 29.98 -17.13
CA ASN A 220 -0.47 31.25 -16.48
C ASN A 220 -0.37 31.19 -14.95
N TYR A 221 -0.35 30.00 -14.34
CA TYR A 221 -0.23 29.82 -12.89
C TYR A 221 1.18 29.45 -12.42
N VAL A 222 2.12 29.16 -13.34
CA VAL A 222 3.50 28.80 -12.98
C VAL A 222 4.19 29.93 -12.20
N GLY A 223 3.92 31.18 -12.56
CA GLY A 223 4.42 32.35 -11.82
C GLY A 223 3.92 32.40 -10.38
N ILE A 224 2.65 32.09 -10.14
CA ILE A 224 2.04 32.09 -8.80
C ILE A 224 2.68 31.03 -7.90
N PHE A 225 3.02 29.87 -8.46
CA PHE A 225 3.79 28.85 -7.74
C PHE A 225 5.16 29.33 -7.28
N HIS A 226 5.85 30.09 -8.12
CA HIS A 226 7.15 30.67 -7.78
C HIS A 226 7.03 31.66 -6.62
N GLU A 227 6.01 32.52 -6.65
CA GLU A 227 5.71 33.49 -5.60
C GLU A 227 5.36 32.80 -4.27
N LEU A 228 4.51 31.77 -4.30
CA LEU A 228 4.19 30.96 -3.12
C LEU A 228 5.43 30.31 -2.51
N ARG A 229 6.35 29.81 -3.34
CA ARG A 229 7.62 29.25 -2.86
C ARG A 229 8.49 30.32 -2.19
N ILE A 230 8.59 31.52 -2.75
CA ILE A 230 9.32 32.64 -2.15
C ILE A 230 8.69 33.02 -0.81
N ALA A 231 7.37 33.18 -0.76
CA ALA A 231 6.64 33.54 0.45
C ALA A 231 6.80 32.49 1.56
N ARG A 232 6.72 31.19 1.23
CA ARG A 232 6.98 30.09 2.18
C ARG A 232 8.42 30.13 2.71
N ASN A 233 9.41 30.36 1.85
CA ASN A 233 10.79 30.45 2.31
C ASN A 233 11.02 31.68 3.20
N ARG A 234 10.32 32.79 2.94
CA ARG A 234 10.34 33.97 3.80
C ARG A 234 9.75 33.64 5.18
N ALA A 235 8.57 33.04 5.22
CA ALA A 235 7.93 32.65 6.48
C ALA A 235 8.78 31.69 7.34
N VAL A 236 9.58 30.82 6.73
CA VAL A 236 10.38 29.82 7.45
C VAL A 236 11.78 30.30 7.83
N HIS A 237 12.41 31.13 7.00
CA HIS A 237 13.85 31.42 7.12
C HIS A 237 14.19 32.89 7.31
N SER A 238 13.25 33.81 7.05
CA SER A 238 13.48 35.23 7.28
C SER A 238 13.09 35.60 8.71
N ARG A 239 13.78 36.61 9.26
CA ARG A 239 13.42 37.23 10.55
C ARG A 239 12.33 38.30 10.39
N ASP A 240 11.89 38.54 9.16
CA ASP A 240 10.87 39.52 8.83
C ASP A 240 9.50 38.97 9.24
N GLU A 241 8.68 39.85 9.79
CA GLU A 241 7.36 39.51 10.27
C GLU A 241 6.44 39.17 9.09
N PHE A 242 5.93 37.92 9.05
CA PHE A 242 4.97 37.50 8.04
C PHE A 242 3.58 37.98 8.45
N THR A 243 3.03 38.96 7.75
CA THR A 243 1.84 39.68 8.22
C THR A 243 0.55 38.92 7.92
N GLY A 244 -0.55 39.30 8.58
CA GLY A 244 -1.88 38.74 8.26
C GLY A 244 -2.32 39.01 6.83
N LYS A 245 -1.87 40.10 6.20
CA LYS A 245 -2.11 40.36 4.77
C LYS A 245 -1.38 39.35 3.88
N ASP A 246 -0.13 39.04 4.22
CA ASP A 246 0.67 38.05 3.50
C ASP A 246 0.06 36.65 3.62
N ALA A 247 -0.39 36.26 4.82
CA ALA A 247 -1.07 34.99 5.06
C ALA A 247 -2.41 34.89 4.33
N SER A 248 -3.24 35.95 4.36
CA SER A 248 -4.50 35.98 3.61
C SER A 248 -4.25 35.79 2.11
N TRP A 249 -3.31 36.54 1.55
CA TRP A 249 -2.94 36.40 0.14
C TRP A 249 -2.44 34.99 -0.18
N PHE A 250 -1.62 34.41 0.70
CA PHE A 250 -1.06 33.07 0.51
C PHE A 250 -2.16 32.00 0.52
N LEU A 251 -3.11 32.09 1.45
CA LEU A 251 -4.23 31.17 1.56
C LEU A 251 -5.15 31.27 0.34
N ASP A 252 -5.45 32.48 -0.12
CA ASP A 252 -6.26 32.70 -1.33
C ASP A 252 -5.55 32.25 -2.61
N ALA A 253 -4.23 32.46 -2.70
CA ALA A 253 -3.42 31.91 -3.78
C ALA A 253 -3.39 30.37 -3.74
N THR A 254 -3.32 29.77 -2.55
CA THR A 254 -3.40 28.31 -2.35
C THR A 254 -4.74 27.76 -2.85
N ARG A 255 -5.87 28.35 -2.43
CA ARG A 255 -7.21 27.94 -2.89
C ARG A 255 -7.37 28.07 -4.40
N ARG A 256 -6.93 29.19 -4.99
CA ARG A 256 -6.92 29.37 -6.45
C ARG A 256 -6.11 28.29 -7.15
N MET A 257 -4.99 27.88 -6.55
CA MET A 257 -4.14 26.87 -7.14
C MET A 257 -4.74 25.47 -7.11
N ILE A 258 -5.33 25.08 -5.98
CA ILE A 258 -6.06 23.82 -5.86
C ILE A 258 -7.20 23.76 -6.89
N ASN A 259 -7.94 24.86 -7.06
CA ASN A 259 -9.02 24.95 -8.03
C ASN A 259 -8.52 24.90 -9.48
N ALA A 260 -7.39 25.55 -9.80
CA ALA A 260 -6.81 25.51 -11.14
C ALA A 260 -6.35 24.09 -11.52
N VAL A 261 -5.72 23.37 -10.59
CA VAL A 261 -5.32 21.97 -10.81
C VAL A 261 -6.54 21.06 -10.98
N ARG A 262 -7.64 21.32 -10.26
CA ARG A 262 -8.92 20.61 -10.47
C ARG A 262 -9.60 20.95 -11.79
N ALA A 263 -9.63 22.22 -12.18
CA ALA A 263 -10.30 22.69 -13.40
C ALA A 263 -9.61 22.23 -14.69
N ALA A 264 -8.31 21.93 -14.64
CA ALA A 264 -7.60 21.26 -15.73
C ALA A 264 -8.10 19.82 -15.98
N ARG A 265 -8.96 19.28 -15.10
CA ARG A 265 -9.66 18.00 -15.30
C ARG A 265 -11.11 18.24 -15.73
N PRO A 266 -11.62 17.50 -16.73
CA PRO A 266 -13.06 17.30 -16.85
C PRO A 266 -13.56 16.59 -15.57
N GLU A 267 -14.75 16.96 -15.08
CA GLU A 267 -15.35 16.39 -13.87
C GLU A 267 -15.40 14.84 -13.90
N GLU A 268 -14.38 14.19 -13.34
CA GLU A 268 -14.50 12.82 -12.88
C GLU A 268 -15.14 12.87 -11.49
N GLN A 269 -16.45 12.63 -11.50
CA GLN A 269 -17.29 12.16 -10.41
C GLN A 269 -16.76 12.55 -9.03
N ASP A 270 -17.29 13.65 -8.49
CA ASP A 270 -17.47 13.81 -7.06
C ASP A 270 -18.04 12.49 -6.53
N GLY A 271 -17.17 11.66 -5.98
CA GLY A 271 -17.54 10.57 -5.11
C GLY A 271 -18.36 11.22 -4.02
N LYS A 272 -19.68 11.06 -4.13
CA LYS A 272 -20.64 11.39 -3.09
C LYS A 272 -19.99 11.04 -1.77
N PHE A 273 -19.85 12.07 -0.94
CA PHE A 273 -19.42 11.99 0.44
C PHE A 273 -19.86 10.65 1.04
N ALA A 274 -18.89 9.76 1.26
CA ALA A 274 -19.03 8.86 2.37
C ALA A 274 -18.97 9.77 3.60
N GLU A 275 -20.15 10.22 4.05
CA GLU A 275 -20.34 10.54 5.45
C GLU A 275 -19.89 9.30 6.22
N VAL A 276 -18.63 9.29 6.63
CA VAL A 276 -18.23 8.49 7.77
C VAL A 276 -18.97 9.14 8.93
N ALA A 277 -20.16 8.61 9.20
CA ALA A 277 -20.93 8.94 10.37
C ALA A 277 -19.98 8.90 11.56
N SER A 278 -19.79 10.07 12.17
CA SER A 278 -19.24 10.21 13.50
C SER A 278 -20.21 9.52 14.47
N SER A 279 -20.05 8.22 14.66
CA SER A 279 -20.60 7.52 15.83
C SER A 279 -19.45 7.14 16.75
N PHE A 280 -18.74 8.17 17.20
CA PHE A 280 -18.18 8.21 18.55
C PHE A 280 -19.15 9.08 19.34
N GLU A 281 -20.24 8.49 19.82
CA GLU A 281 -20.96 9.04 20.97
C GLU A 281 -20.71 8.10 22.14
N GLU A 282 -20.00 8.66 23.12
CA GLU A 282 -19.92 8.21 24.50
C GLU A 282 -21.30 7.79 25.03
N LYS A 283 -21.37 6.59 25.59
CA LYS A 283 -22.27 6.33 26.73
C LYS A 283 -21.53 5.50 27.77
N GLU A 284 -20.72 6.18 28.57
CA GLU A 284 -20.51 5.82 29.97
C GLU A 284 -21.23 6.85 30.84
N GLY A 285 -21.98 6.37 31.85
CA GLY A 285 -22.21 7.15 33.06
C GLY A 285 -23.67 7.30 33.53
N HIS A 286 -24.00 6.49 34.54
CA HIS A 286 -24.85 6.83 35.70
C HIS A 286 -26.39 6.81 35.60
N ASP A 287 -26.95 5.74 36.20
CA ASP A 287 -27.58 5.77 37.54
C ASP A 287 -29.05 5.32 37.69
N LEU A 288 -29.17 4.36 38.63
CA LEU A 288 -30.21 4.16 39.65
C LEU A 288 -31.54 3.48 39.28
N ALA A 289 -31.63 2.23 39.78
CA ALA A 289 -32.68 1.70 40.65
C ALA A 289 -34.15 1.74 40.18
N HIS A 290 -34.74 0.56 40.00
CA HIS A 290 -35.77 0.07 40.93
C HIS A 290 -36.01 -1.43 40.75
N GLN A 291 -35.70 -2.18 41.81
CA GLN A 291 -36.40 -3.43 42.15
C GLN A 291 -37.87 -3.11 42.40
N GLN A 292 -38.78 -3.92 41.86
CA GLN A 292 -40.09 -4.12 42.43
C GLN A 292 -40.47 -5.61 42.35
N GLU A 293 -40.88 -6.11 43.50
CA GLU A 293 -41.23 -7.48 43.84
C GLU A 293 -42.59 -7.91 43.27
N GLY A 294 -42.73 -9.21 43.05
CA GLY A 294 -43.87 -9.97 43.58
C GLY A 294 -45.08 -10.23 42.68
N GLU A 295 -45.20 -11.47 42.20
CA GLU A 295 -46.47 -12.21 42.29
C GLU A 295 -46.21 -13.74 42.33
N PRO A 296 -46.80 -14.50 43.28
CA PRO A 296 -46.58 -15.93 43.42
C PRO A 296 -47.63 -16.76 42.67
N VAL A 297 -47.18 -17.84 42.02
CA VAL A 297 -48.07 -18.86 41.41
C VAL A 297 -48.34 -19.99 42.43
N PRO A 298 -49.61 -20.37 42.67
CA PRO A 298 -49.95 -21.42 43.63
C PRO A 298 -49.79 -22.84 43.02
N MET A 299 -49.32 -23.77 43.86
CA MET A 299 -49.27 -25.21 43.61
C MET A 299 -50.68 -25.82 43.57
N PRO A 300 -50.94 -26.82 42.72
CA PRO A 300 -52.18 -27.60 42.78
C PRO A 300 -52.04 -28.75 43.80
N GLN A 301 -53.05 -28.87 44.67
CA GLN A 301 -53.31 -30.09 45.45
C GLN A 301 -54.23 -31.02 44.64
N ASN A 302 -53.71 -32.20 44.30
CA ASN A 302 -54.29 -33.52 44.58
C ASN A 302 -53.43 -34.63 43.97
#